data_AF-A0A229VUX9-F1
#
_entry.id   AF-A0A229VUX9-F1
#
_cell.length_a   1.000
_cell.length_b   1.000
_cell.length_c   1.000
_cell.angle_alpha   90.00
_cell.angle_beta   90.00
_cell.angle_gamma   90.00
#
_symmetry.space_group_name_H-M   'P 1'
#
loop_
_entity.id
_entity.type
_entity.pdbx_description
1 polymer ?
#
loop_
_entity_poly.entity_id
_entity_poly.type
_entity_poly.pdbx_seq_one_letter_code
_entity_poly.pdbx_strand_id
1 'polypeptide(L)'
;MTDSSKVEIKEVYLNGQGNTFLKRFPMCFFVGTVALAAVSCIAFTAGFSSETIFAGFKLFIGDLSQYIGIYGPVLGVLLFSVFFIIHYFGWISFGDFDIRAKRYIVVFVVLLTFSLVLRPHNSSHEQSIFNTFLNPPAIANEYKTVWYWVYVAVRYFGIAATLCALISIILYVLRYKNSDTEANGKRCASLCRASKDIFSGCCLRLSFIKNALSRFSVLSIVKLFSLIVICWVPWMIFLWPANIAADTVAQLMWVKSGKVWDPSSHEMLPGYAMSDHHPWLDTVIYGFFDSFGTNLLGSEAWGLWILAVLQTVGVAAAFAIIINYFTGVLKLDWKFGVLFLLFICFTPIFARTAMVVVKDATALPFFLLFMLLIVEYVRRLRQDLPVKIWLVIALIVLFVICAEMRKISLEIFAATFLVLALFLKRRVRSIAVAVIPVILLSVISSVAFPALHIASGGRQETVGVFFQQTMYTAVNHEESLSSNDRAIINAVNTCSTSDLVDIFALQDDKREINSDDALKDRCFNRDAS
;
A
#
# COMPACT_ATOMS: atom_id res chain seq x y z
N MET A 1 22.12 34.98 60.98
CA MET A 1 22.69 33.70 60.50
C MET A 1 21.55 32.69 60.47
N THR A 2 21.25 32.26 59.23
CA THR A 2 20.30 31.24 58.76
C THR A 2 19.55 30.39 59.80
N ASP A 3 18.23 30.61 59.85
CA ASP A 3 17.27 29.68 60.42
C ASP A 3 16.68 28.78 59.34
N SER A 4 16.53 27.52 59.71
CA SER A 4 15.99 26.41 58.95
C SER A 4 14.47 26.49 58.86
N SER A 5 13.93 26.44 57.64
CA SER A 5 12.65 25.77 57.43
C SER A 5 12.58 25.25 56.00
N LYS A 6 12.66 23.93 55.88
CA LYS A 6 12.21 23.19 54.70
C LYS A 6 10.74 23.54 54.51
N VAL A 7 10.45 24.37 53.51
CA VAL A 7 9.08 24.51 53.00
C VAL A 7 8.77 23.21 52.27
N GLU A 8 8.16 22.31 53.02
CA GLU A 8 7.41 21.18 52.50
C GLU A 8 6.32 21.77 51.60
N ILE A 9 6.57 21.77 50.28
CA ILE A 9 5.56 22.13 49.29
C ILE A 9 4.53 21.00 49.33
N LYS A 10 3.53 21.16 50.20
CA LYS A 10 2.26 20.45 50.10
C LYS A 10 1.75 20.67 48.68
N GLU A 11 1.82 19.62 47.86
CA GLU A 11 0.97 19.49 46.67
C GLU A 11 -0.48 19.54 47.15
N VAL A 12 -1.02 20.76 47.19
CA VAL A 12 -2.43 21.01 47.42
C VAL A 12 -3.16 20.42 46.23
N TYR A 13 -3.80 19.28 46.50
CA TYR A 13 -4.84 18.65 45.70
C TYR A 13 -5.85 19.71 45.23
N LEU A 14 -5.66 20.23 44.02
CA LEU A 14 -6.73 20.87 43.27
C LEU A 14 -7.61 19.75 42.72
N ASN A 15 -8.65 19.43 43.50
CA ASN A 15 -9.72 18.51 43.18
C ASN A 15 -10.26 18.74 41.75
N GLY A 16 -9.93 17.78 40.90
CA GLY A 16 -10.58 17.47 39.64
C GLY A 16 -10.17 16.06 39.29
N GLN A 17 -10.90 15.06 39.82
CA GLN A 17 -10.65 13.63 39.62
C GLN A 17 -10.87 13.18 38.17
N GLY A 18 -10.08 13.70 37.24
CA GLY A 18 -10.26 13.48 35.81
C GLY A 18 -8.95 13.62 35.04
N ASN A 19 -7.89 12.89 35.41
CA ASN A 19 -6.76 12.63 34.49
C ASN A 19 -5.75 11.56 34.98
N THR A 20 -6.07 10.78 36.00
CA THR A 20 -5.18 9.71 36.50
C THR A 20 -5.10 8.51 35.55
N PHE A 21 -6.13 8.24 34.75
CA PHE A 21 -6.13 7.14 33.77
C PHE A 21 -5.21 7.40 32.57
N LEU A 22 -5.26 8.61 32.02
CA LEU A 22 -4.46 9.07 30.87
C LEU A 22 -2.95 9.07 31.17
N LYS A 23 -2.55 9.41 32.40
CA LYS A 23 -1.16 9.31 32.85
C LYS A 23 -0.68 7.87 33.08
N ARG A 24 -1.59 6.93 33.38
CA ARG A 24 -1.24 5.54 33.75
C ARG A 24 -1.21 4.59 32.54
N PHE A 25 -1.98 4.86 31.48
CA PHE A 25 -2.08 4.02 30.27
C PHE A 25 -2.14 4.81 28.94
N PRO A 26 -1.13 5.64 28.62
CA PRO A 26 -1.15 6.51 27.43
C PRO A 26 -1.21 5.75 26.09
N MET A 27 -0.61 4.56 26.04
CA MET A 27 -0.61 3.71 24.84
C MET A 27 -1.97 3.06 24.58
N CYS A 28 -2.64 2.56 25.63
CA CYS A 28 -3.99 2.01 25.51
C CYS A 28 -4.98 3.09 25.07
N PHE A 29 -4.79 4.33 25.54
CA PHE A 29 -5.57 5.47 25.09
C PHE A 29 -5.32 5.79 23.61
N PHE A 30 -4.05 5.91 23.18
CA PHE A 30 -3.74 6.19 21.78
C PHE A 30 -4.24 5.09 20.83
N VAL A 31 -3.95 3.83 21.14
CA VAL A 31 -4.41 2.67 20.34
C VAL A 31 -5.94 2.59 20.34
N GLY A 32 -6.58 2.84 21.49
CA GLY A 32 -8.03 2.92 21.59
C GLY A 32 -8.62 4.02 20.70
N THR A 33 -7.99 5.20 20.67
CA THR A 33 -8.40 6.33 19.81
C THR A 33 -8.24 6.00 18.33
N VAL A 34 -7.13 5.35 17.93
CA VAL A 34 -6.93 4.87 16.55
C VAL A 34 -8.00 3.85 16.16
N ALA A 35 -8.27 2.88 17.04
CA ALA A 35 -9.29 1.86 16.79
C ALA A 35 -10.68 2.47 16.68
N LEU A 36 -11.05 3.39 17.57
CA LEU A 36 -12.32 4.11 17.52
C LEU A 36 -12.44 4.97 16.26
N ALA A 37 -11.38 5.66 15.85
CA ALA A 37 -11.38 6.43 14.61
C ALA A 37 -11.57 5.55 13.37
N ALA A 38 -10.97 4.35 13.34
CA ALA A 38 -11.18 3.38 12.26
C ALA A 38 -12.62 2.86 12.24
N VAL A 39 -13.16 2.46 13.40
CA VAL A 39 -14.55 1.99 13.53
C VAL A 39 -15.55 3.09 13.15
N SER A 40 -15.31 4.33 13.54
CA SER A 40 -16.14 5.47 13.16
C SER A 40 -16.04 5.76 11.66
N CYS A 41 -14.83 5.71 11.08
CA CYS A 41 -14.67 5.85 9.64
C CYS A 41 -15.52 4.79 8.90
N ILE A 42 -15.48 3.53 9.33
CA ILE A 42 -16.33 2.47 8.78
C ILE A 42 -17.81 2.77 9.03
N ALA A 43 -18.21 3.13 10.25
CA ALA A 43 -19.60 3.38 10.60
C ALA A 43 -20.28 4.49 9.77
N PHE A 44 -19.52 5.51 9.36
CA PHE A 44 -19.99 6.65 8.57
C PHE A 44 -19.80 6.48 7.06
N THR A 45 -19.04 5.49 6.59
CA THR A 45 -18.80 5.23 5.15
C THR A 45 -19.37 3.89 4.67
N ALA A 46 -19.71 2.99 5.59
CA ALA A 46 -20.32 1.70 5.30
C ALA A 46 -21.71 1.89 4.67
N GLY A 47 -21.80 1.59 3.37
CA GLY A 47 -23.04 1.44 2.60
C GLY A 47 -23.19 0.00 2.09
N PHE A 48 -24.34 -0.29 1.47
CA PHE A 48 -24.56 -1.54 0.74
C PHE A 48 -25.42 -1.34 -0.51
N SER A 49 -25.20 -2.17 -1.52
CA SER A 49 -25.91 -2.10 -2.82
C SER A 49 -27.28 -2.77 -2.78
N SER A 50 -27.41 -3.89 -2.07
CA SER A 50 -28.62 -4.72 -2.02
C SER A 50 -28.75 -5.40 -0.66
N GLU A 51 -29.97 -5.69 -0.21
CA GLU A 51 -30.22 -6.42 1.03
C GLU A 51 -29.72 -7.88 0.99
N THR A 52 -29.58 -8.45 -0.21
CA THR A 52 -29.12 -9.83 -0.42
C THR A 52 -27.69 -10.07 0.07
N ILE A 53 -26.90 -9.01 0.28
CA ILE A 53 -25.51 -9.14 0.74
C ILE A 53 -25.42 -9.74 2.14
N PHE A 54 -26.47 -9.58 2.96
CA PHE A 54 -26.48 -10.09 4.32
C PHE A 54 -26.74 -11.60 4.37
N ALA A 55 -27.08 -12.25 3.25
CA ALA A 55 -27.30 -13.69 3.20
C ALA A 55 -26.04 -14.51 3.54
N GLY A 56 -24.83 -13.95 3.35
CA GLY A 56 -23.59 -14.65 3.63
C GLY A 56 -22.36 -13.75 3.74
N PHE A 57 -21.35 -14.22 4.46
CA PHE A 57 -20.14 -13.45 4.77
C PHE A 57 -19.40 -12.92 3.54
N LYS A 58 -19.26 -13.74 2.49
CA LYS A 58 -18.54 -13.36 1.27
C LYS A 58 -19.22 -12.21 0.53
N LEU A 59 -20.56 -12.27 0.41
CA LEU A 59 -21.35 -11.21 -0.22
C LEU A 59 -21.28 -9.93 0.63
N PHE A 60 -21.45 -10.07 1.95
CA PHE A 60 -21.39 -8.97 2.91
C PHE A 60 -20.07 -8.21 2.85
N ILE A 61 -18.93 -8.91 2.95
CA ILE A 61 -17.61 -8.25 2.93
C ILE A 61 -17.24 -7.76 1.54
N GLY A 62 -17.59 -8.50 0.48
CA GLY A 62 -17.32 -8.10 -0.90
C GLY A 62 -17.95 -6.74 -1.22
N ASP A 63 -19.24 -6.58 -0.96
CA ASP A 63 -19.98 -5.33 -1.23
C ASP A 63 -19.53 -4.18 -0.32
N LEU A 64 -19.39 -4.45 0.98
CA LEU A 64 -18.96 -3.44 1.95
C LEU A 64 -17.56 -2.88 1.64
N SER A 65 -16.65 -3.74 1.16
CA SER A 65 -15.30 -3.33 0.78
C SER A 65 -15.28 -2.40 -0.45
N GLN A 66 -16.22 -2.59 -1.37
CA GLN A 66 -16.37 -1.71 -2.53
C GLN A 66 -16.84 -0.32 -2.08
N TYR A 67 -17.87 -0.23 -1.23
CA TYR A 67 -18.38 1.05 -0.74
C TYR A 67 -17.37 1.84 0.10
N ILE A 68 -16.60 1.16 0.95
CA ILE A 68 -15.50 1.78 1.69
C ILE A 68 -14.40 2.28 0.74
N GLY A 69 -14.21 1.59 -0.40
CA GLY A 69 -13.23 1.93 -1.44
C GLY A 69 -13.66 3.04 -2.41
N ILE A 70 -14.97 3.32 -2.59
CA ILE A 70 -15.50 4.31 -3.55
C ILE A 70 -14.89 5.70 -3.33
N TYR A 71 -14.63 6.07 -2.08
CA TYR A 71 -14.12 7.39 -1.71
C TYR A 71 -12.63 7.59 -2.06
N GLY A 72 -11.92 6.53 -2.46
CA GLY A 72 -10.50 6.57 -2.77
C GLY A 72 -9.60 6.78 -1.53
N PRO A 73 -8.30 6.50 -1.66
CA PRO A 73 -7.37 6.49 -0.51
C PRO A 73 -7.17 7.87 0.12
N VAL A 74 -7.23 8.94 -0.67
CA VAL A 74 -7.02 10.32 -0.17
C VAL A 74 -8.16 10.74 0.76
N LEU A 75 -9.41 10.56 0.34
CA LEU A 75 -10.57 10.91 1.17
C LEU A 75 -10.68 9.98 2.39
N GLY A 76 -10.32 8.71 2.25
CA GLY A 76 -10.23 7.77 3.38
C GLY A 76 -9.24 8.23 4.46
N VAL A 77 -8.05 8.71 4.08
CA VAL A 77 -7.06 9.27 5.02
C VAL A 77 -7.56 10.57 5.66
N LEU A 78 -8.23 11.44 4.90
CA LEU A 78 -8.81 12.68 5.42
C LEU A 78 -9.91 12.39 6.45
N LEU A 79 -10.85 11.50 6.13
CA LEU A 79 -11.93 11.10 7.03
C LEU A 79 -11.38 10.46 8.31
N PHE A 80 -10.44 9.52 8.19
CA PHE A 80 -9.77 8.93 9.35
C PHE A 80 -9.07 9.99 10.22
N SER A 81 -8.38 10.96 9.60
CA SER A 81 -7.70 12.04 10.31
C SER A 81 -8.68 12.93 11.09
N VAL A 82 -9.83 13.24 10.49
CA VAL A 82 -10.91 14.01 11.15
C VAL A 82 -11.47 13.23 12.34
N PHE A 83 -11.83 11.96 12.17
CA PHE A 83 -12.33 11.14 13.28
C PHE A 83 -11.27 10.94 14.37
N PHE A 84 -10.00 10.80 13.99
CA PHE A 84 -8.90 10.69 14.94
C PHE A 84 -8.79 11.94 15.81
N ILE A 85 -8.84 13.14 15.21
CA ILE A 85 -8.81 14.41 15.96
C ILE A 85 -10.02 14.49 16.91
N ILE A 86 -11.22 14.18 16.41
CA ILE A 86 -12.46 14.21 17.19
C ILE A 86 -12.36 13.27 18.39
N HIS A 87 -11.97 12.01 18.19
CA HIS A 87 -11.83 11.05 19.29
C HIS A 87 -10.70 11.45 20.23
N TYR A 88 -9.56 11.90 19.72
CA TYR A 88 -8.42 12.26 20.55
C TYR A 88 -8.77 13.37 21.53
N PHE A 89 -9.31 14.50 21.04
CA PHE A 89 -9.71 15.59 21.92
C PHE A 89 -10.98 15.27 22.70
N GLY A 90 -11.93 14.60 22.08
CA GLY A 90 -13.21 14.29 22.71
C GLY A 90 -13.09 13.35 23.89
N TRP A 91 -12.22 12.34 23.84
CA TRP A 91 -12.02 11.46 24.99
C TRP A 91 -11.17 12.11 26.11
N ILE A 92 -10.28 13.04 25.77
CA ILE A 92 -9.60 13.86 26.79
C ILE A 92 -10.61 14.78 27.48
N SER A 93 -11.45 15.48 26.71
CA SER A 93 -12.53 16.33 27.24
C SER A 93 -13.53 15.50 28.05
N PHE A 94 -13.90 14.31 27.59
CA PHE A 94 -14.77 13.38 28.31
C PHE A 94 -14.18 13.02 29.67
N GLY A 95 -12.86 12.82 29.74
CA GLY A 95 -12.13 12.50 30.96
C GLY A 95 -12.23 13.56 32.06
N ASP A 96 -12.38 14.84 31.71
CA ASP A 96 -12.43 15.99 32.63
C ASP A 96 -13.79 16.16 33.34
N PHE A 97 -14.85 15.52 32.83
CA PHE A 97 -16.17 15.58 33.45
C PHE A 97 -16.28 14.71 34.71
N ASP A 98 -17.16 15.10 35.63
CA ASP A 98 -17.48 14.29 36.80
C ASP A 98 -18.29 13.05 36.40
N ILE A 99 -18.42 12.08 37.32
CA ILE A 99 -19.08 10.81 37.01
C ILE A 99 -20.56 10.99 36.64
N ARG A 100 -21.23 12.03 37.17
CA ARG A 100 -22.63 12.34 36.84
C ARG A 100 -22.74 12.85 35.41
N ALA A 101 -21.95 13.85 35.01
CA ALA A 101 -21.96 14.36 33.64
C ALA A 101 -21.56 13.29 32.63
N LYS A 102 -20.56 12.44 32.95
CA LYS A 102 -20.20 11.28 32.10
C LYS A 102 -21.38 10.35 31.87
N ARG A 103 -22.14 10.01 32.91
CA ARG A 103 -23.34 9.16 32.80
C ARG A 103 -24.42 9.83 31.94
N TYR A 104 -24.68 11.12 32.13
CA TYR A 104 -25.66 11.83 31.30
C TYR A 104 -25.26 11.88 29.83
N ILE A 105 -23.99 12.17 29.53
CA ILE A 105 -23.46 12.17 28.16
C ILE A 105 -23.63 10.79 27.54
N VAL A 106 -23.20 9.72 28.23
CA VAL A 106 -23.29 8.35 27.70
C VAL A 106 -24.75 7.93 27.50
N VAL A 107 -25.64 8.15 28.47
CA VAL A 107 -27.06 7.78 28.36
C VAL A 107 -27.72 8.55 27.22
N PHE A 108 -27.49 9.87 27.12
CA PHE A 108 -28.01 10.69 26.04
C PHE A 108 -27.51 10.21 24.67
N VAL A 109 -26.22 9.94 24.54
CA VAL A 109 -25.61 9.45 23.29
C VAL A 109 -26.12 8.07 22.91
N VAL A 110 -26.25 7.15 23.87
CA VAL A 110 -26.77 5.80 23.65
C VAL A 110 -28.19 5.86 23.10
N LEU A 111 -29.05 6.70 23.70
CA LEU A 111 -30.44 6.90 23.25
C LEU A 111 -30.51 7.60 21.89
N LEU A 112 -29.74 8.67 21.71
CA LEU A 112 -29.69 9.41 20.44
C LEU A 112 -29.18 8.51 19.31
N THR A 113 -28.11 7.76 19.55
CA THR A 113 -27.57 6.83 18.55
C THR A 113 -28.56 5.72 18.24
N PHE A 114 -29.33 5.25 19.23
CA PHE A 114 -30.37 4.25 19.01
C PHE A 114 -31.46 4.79 18.08
N SER A 115 -31.87 6.06 18.25
CA SER A 115 -32.82 6.72 17.34
C SER A 115 -32.28 7.01 15.94
N LEU A 116 -30.95 7.09 15.78
CA LEU A 116 -30.31 7.31 14.48
C LEU A 116 -30.04 5.98 13.75
N VAL A 117 -29.74 4.92 14.48
CA VAL A 117 -29.33 3.63 13.90
C VAL A 117 -30.48 2.65 13.75
N LEU A 118 -31.59 2.82 14.48
CA LEU A 118 -32.77 1.98 14.34
C LEU A 118 -33.95 2.75 13.76
N ARG A 119 -34.52 2.20 12.69
CA ARG A 119 -35.71 2.75 12.03
C ARG A 119 -36.98 2.43 12.81
N PRO A 120 -37.99 3.32 12.79
CA PRO A 120 -39.38 2.95 13.12
C PRO A 120 -39.93 1.93 12.11
N HIS A 121 -40.77 1.02 12.58
CA HIS A 121 -41.41 -0.01 11.76
C HIS A 121 -42.44 0.66 10.82
N ASN A 122 -42.23 0.61 9.50
CA ASN A 122 -43.07 1.11 8.38
C ASN A 122 -42.69 2.45 7.74
N SER A 123 -41.77 2.46 6.77
CA SER A 123 -41.73 3.52 5.75
C SER A 123 -41.32 2.98 4.38
N SER A 124 -42.15 3.29 3.38
CA SER A 124 -42.09 2.90 1.97
C SER A 124 -40.81 3.37 1.26
N HIS A 125 -40.54 2.74 0.10
CA HIS A 125 -39.30 2.75 -0.69
C HIS A 125 -38.84 4.09 -1.29
N GLU A 126 -39.30 5.26 -0.83
CA GLU A 126 -38.82 6.54 -1.36
C GLU A 126 -37.63 7.07 -0.55
N GLN A 127 -36.45 7.09 -1.18
CA GLN A 127 -35.20 7.56 -0.61
C GLN A 127 -34.85 8.95 -1.15
N SER A 128 -34.84 9.96 -0.27
CA SER A 128 -34.11 11.21 -0.49
C SER A 128 -32.65 11.02 -0.05
N ILE A 129 -31.71 11.71 -0.70
CA ILE A 129 -30.25 11.63 -0.44
C ILE A 129 -29.91 11.86 1.05
N PHE A 130 -30.67 12.69 1.76
CA PHE A 130 -30.48 12.93 3.19
C PHE A 130 -30.91 11.74 4.07
N ASN A 131 -31.84 10.90 3.59
CA ASN A 131 -32.34 9.72 4.31
C ASN A 131 -31.39 8.52 4.23
N THR A 132 -30.55 8.44 3.20
CA THR A 132 -29.60 7.31 2.99
C THR A 132 -28.42 7.35 3.95
N PHE A 133 -28.02 8.53 4.43
CA PHE A 133 -26.90 8.69 5.35
C PHE A 133 -27.28 8.41 6.82
N LEU A 134 -28.47 8.86 7.23
CA LEU A 134 -28.87 8.81 8.63
C LEU A 134 -29.71 7.58 9.00
N ASN A 135 -30.54 7.05 8.10
CA ASN A 135 -31.39 5.89 8.39
C ASN A 135 -30.90 4.65 7.61
N PRO A 136 -30.67 3.48 8.24
CA PRO A 136 -30.35 2.28 7.47
C PRO A 136 -31.52 1.88 6.55
N PRO A 137 -31.24 1.31 5.36
CA PRO A 137 -32.28 0.82 4.46
C PRO A 137 -33.13 -0.27 5.13
N ALA A 138 -34.42 -0.32 4.79
CA ALA A 138 -35.28 -1.42 5.24
C ALA A 138 -34.84 -2.73 4.56
N ILE A 139 -34.72 -3.78 5.37
CA ILE A 139 -34.24 -5.10 4.91
C ILE A 139 -35.32 -6.14 5.24
N ALA A 140 -35.62 -7.00 4.26
CA ALA A 140 -36.56 -8.09 4.42
C ALA A 140 -36.16 -9.03 5.56
N ASN A 141 -37.13 -9.64 6.22
CA ASN A 141 -36.88 -10.47 7.40
C ASN A 141 -35.92 -11.65 7.14
N GLU A 142 -35.90 -12.16 5.91
CA GLU A 142 -35.00 -13.22 5.44
C GLU A 142 -33.51 -12.82 5.43
N TYR A 143 -33.20 -11.52 5.34
CA TYR A 143 -31.83 -11.00 5.31
C TYR A 143 -31.37 -10.40 6.65
N LYS A 144 -32.18 -10.49 7.72
CA LYS A 144 -31.80 -10.10 9.10
C LYS A 144 -30.90 -11.15 9.76
N THR A 145 -29.83 -11.52 9.07
CA THR A 145 -28.86 -12.52 9.52
C THR A 145 -27.90 -11.93 10.55
N VAL A 146 -26.96 -12.75 11.04
CA VAL A 146 -25.85 -12.30 11.90
C VAL A 146 -25.08 -11.14 11.26
N TRP A 147 -24.89 -11.13 9.94
CA TRP A 147 -24.12 -10.10 9.23
C TRP A 147 -24.83 -8.74 9.22
N TYR A 148 -26.16 -8.74 9.10
CA TYR A 148 -26.96 -7.54 9.26
C TYR A 148 -26.78 -6.95 10.66
N TRP A 149 -26.85 -7.78 11.71
CA TRP A 149 -26.67 -7.32 13.08
C TRP A 149 -25.25 -6.88 13.38
N VAL A 150 -24.23 -7.49 12.76
CA VAL A 150 -22.84 -7.03 12.82
C VAL A 150 -22.71 -5.64 12.18
N TYR A 151 -23.30 -5.43 11.00
CA TYR A 151 -23.33 -4.11 10.34
C TYR A 151 -24.01 -3.04 11.22
N VAL A 152 -25.20 -3.35 11.76
CA VAL A 152 -25.92 -2.45 12.67
C VAL A 152 -25.10 -2.15 13.93
N ALA A 153 -24.47 -3.17 14.53
CA ALA A 153 -23.66 -3.00 15.73
C ALA A 153 -22.43 -2.12 15.46
N VAL A 154 -21.70 -2.36 14.36
CA VAL A 154 -20.53 -1.54 13.98
C VAL A 154 -20.93 -0.09 13.75
N ARG A 155 -22.04 0.16 13.04
CA ARG A 155 -22.56 1.52 12.84
C ARG A 155 -22.97 2.17 14.16
N TYR A 156 -23.68 1.44 15.01
CA TYR A 156 -24.07 1.90 16.34
C TYR A 156 -22.87 2.31 17.18
N PHE A 157 -21.85 1.45 17.31
CA PHE A 157 -20.69 1.74 18.14
C PHE A 157 -19.85 2.90 17.60
N GLY A 158 -19.63 2.99 16.28
CA GLY A 158 -18.86 4.08 15.68
C GLY A 158 -19.57 5.44 15.79
N ILE A 159 -20.88 5.48 15.53
CA ILE A 159 -21.67 6.72 15.66
C ILE A 159 -21.76 7.14 17.13
N ALA A 160 -22.03 6.21 18.05
CA ALA A 160 -22.09 6.50 19.48
C ALA A 160 -20.75 7.03 20.01
N ALA A 161 -19.64 6.38 19.65
CA ALA A 161 -18.31 6.83 20.06
C ALA A 161 -18.00 8.25 19.55
N THR A 162 -18.39 8.55 18.31
CA THR A 162 -18.16 9.85 17.68
C THR A 162 -19.02 10.93 18.34
N LEU A 163 -20.31 10.68 18.55
CA LEU A 163 -21.22 11.61 19.21
C LEU A 163 -20.80 11.87 20.66
N CYS A 164 -20.36 10.83 21.37
CA CYS A 164 -19.82 10.97 22.72
C CYS A 164 -18.59 11.89 22.73
N ALA A 165 -17.65 11.69 21.80
CA ALA A 165 -16.47 12.55 21.66
C ALA A 165 -16.85 14.00 21.30
N LEU A 166 -17.73 14.21 20.32
CA LEU A 166 -18.17 15.54 19.88
C LEU A 166 -18.93 16.31 20.97
N ILE A 167 -19.90 15.68 21.63
CA ILE A 167 -20.66 16.30 22.71
C ILE A 167 -19.73 16.65 23.88
N SER A 168 -18.73 15.80 24.15
CA SER A 168 -17.71 16.09 25.16
C SER A 168 -16.88 17.32 24.80
N ILE A 169 -16.49 17.50 23.54
CA ILE A 169 -15.79 18.71 23.06
C ILE A 169 -16.71 19.93 23.20
N ILE A 170 -17.96 19.84 22.73
CA ILE A 170 -18.91 20.96 22.74
C ILE A 170 -19.18 21.41 24.18
N LEU A 171 -19.52 20.49 25.08
CA LEU A 171 -19.76 20.81 26.49
C LEU A 171 -18.51 21.37 27.17
N TYR A 172 -17.34 20.86 26.79
CA TYR A 172 -16.06 21.37 27.31
C TYR A 172 -15.82 22.82 26.86
N VAL A 173 -16.08 23.15 25.59
CA VAL A 173 -15.97 24.52 25.03
C VAL A 173 -17.04 25.45 25.61
N LEU A 174 -18.28 24.99 25.80
CA LEU A 174 -19.35 25.79 26.41
C LEU A 174 -19.05 26.08 27.88
N ARG A 175 -18.52 25.11 28.62
CA ARG A 175 -18.06 25.29 30.00
C ARG A 175 -16.90 26.30 30.06
N TYR A 176 -16.02 26.31 29.06
CA TYR A 176 -14.91 27.26 28.94
C TYR A 176 -15.38 28.70 28.68
N LYS A 177 -16.37 28.88 27.79
CA LYS A 177 -16.93 30.21 27.46
C LYS A 177 -17.65 30.86 28.64
N ASN A 178 -18.17 30.06 29.57
CA ASN A 178 -18.93 30.52 30.74
C ASN A 178 -18.12 30.62 32.05
N SER A 179 -16.78 30.41 32.04
CA SER A 179 -15.95 30.47 33.26
C SER A 179 -14.83 31.51 33.18
N ASP A 180 -14.52 32.17 34.30
CA ASP A 180 -13.53 33.25 34.44
C ASP A 180 -12.15 32.96 33.81
N THR A 181 -11.55 34.01 33.26
CA THR A 181 -10.38 34.04 32.38
C THR A 181 -9.09 33.46 32.95
N GLU A 182 -8.92 33.41 34.28
CA GLU A 182 -7.69 32.92 34.92
C GLU A 182 -7.65 31.38 35.11
N ALA A 183 -8.81 30.75 35.30
CA ALA A 183 -8.95 29.28 35.36
C ALA A 183 -8.77 28.64 33.97
N ASN A 184 -9.10 29.40 32.91
CA ASN A 184 -9.00 29.01 31.51
C ASN A 184 -7.56 28.78 31.05
N GLY A 185 -6.61 29.66 31.44
CA GLY A 185 -5.19 29.49 31.13
C GLY A 185 -4.58 28.25 31.79
N LYS A 186 -4.97 27.95 33.03
CA LYS A 186 -4.48 26.77 33.78
C LYS A 186 -5.03 25.45 33.23
N ARG A 187 -6.28 25.40 32.77
CA ARG A 187 -6.90 24.21 32.14
C ARG A 187 -6.39 23.94 30.72
N CYS A 188 -6.19 24.96 29.88
CA CYS A 188 -5.56 24.78 28.57
C CYS A 188 -4.11 24.27 28.72
N ALA A 189 -3.37 24.84 29.69
CA ALA A 189 -2.05 24.35 30.06
C ALA A 189 -2.07 22.94 30.69
N SER A 190 -3.18 22.48 31.28
CA SER A 190 -3.30 21.12 31.81
C SER A 190 -3.63 20.10 30.72
N LEU A 191 -4.48 20.44 29.74
CA LEU A 191 -4.71 19.62 28.55
C LEU A 191 -3.47 19.51 27.67
N CYS A 192 -2.75 20.63 27.46
CA CYS A 192 -1.47 20.61 26.75
C CYS A 192 -0.38 19.87 27.54
N ARG A 193 -0.39 19.94 28.88
CA ARG A 193 0.51 19.10 29.69
C ARG A 193 0.12 17.64 29.69
N ALA A 194 -1.17 17.30 29.75
CA ALA A 194 -1.65 15.92 29.69
C ALA A 194 -1.33 15.30 28.33
N SER A 195 -1.54 16.02 27.22
CA SER A 195 -1.14 15.55 25.88
C SER A 195 0.38 15.37 25.79
N LYS A 196 1.17 16.29 26.35
CA LYS A 196 2.63 16.19 26.41
C LYS A 196 3.12 15.05 27.32
N ASP A 197 2.44 14.78 28.44
CA ASP A 197 2.73 13.69 29.39
C ASP A 197 2.33 12.31 28.82
N ILE A 198 1.23 12.24 28.08
CA ILE A 198 0.80 11.03 27.35
C ILE A 198 1.79 10.74 26.23
N PHE A 199 2.18 11.77 25.48
CA PHE A 199 3.14 11.64 24.40
C PHE A 199 4.52 11.24 24.94
N SER A 200 4.95 11.80 26.08
CA SER A 200 6.22 11.44 26.73
C SER A 200 6.19 10.04 27.35
N GLY A 201 5.07 9.62 27.95
CA GLY A 201 4.87 8.26 28.47
C GLY A 201 4.76 7.21 27.36
N CYS A 202 4.15 7.56 26.22
CA CYS A 202 4.17 6.75 25.00
C CYS A 202 5.60 6.62 24.46
N CYS A 203 6.38 7.72 24.43
CA CYS A 203 7.80 7.69 24.07
C CYS A 203 8.64 6.78 25.00
N LEU A 204 8.29 6.68 26.29
CA LEU A 204 8.97 5.81 27.25
C LEU A 204 8.65 4.31 27.02
N ARG A 205 7.40 3.97 26.68
CA ARG A 205 6.99 2.59 26.31
C ARG A 205 7.39 2.19 24.89
N LEU A 206 7.56 3.16 24.00
CA LEU A 206 8.20 3.02 22.70
C LEU A 206 9.73 2.91 22.81
N SER A 207 10.31 2.84 24.01
CA SER A 207 11.76 2.67 24.17
C SER A 207 12.30 1.47 23.40
N PHE A 208 11.54 0.37 23.29
CA PHE A 208 11.97 -0.77 22.47
C PHE A 208 11.99 -0.45 20.97
N ILE A 209 11.00 0.29 20.46
CA ILE A 209 10.93 0.72 19.04
C ILE A 209 11.99 1.78 18.77
N LYS A 210 12.13 2.76 19.67
CA LYS A 210 13.20 3.76 19.62
C LYS A 210 14.57 3.10 19.64
N ASN A 211 14.78 2.08 20.47
CA ASN A 211 16.02 1.32 20.49
C ASN A 211 16.25 0.57 19.17
N ALA A 212 15.21 -0.08 18.62
CA ALA A 212 15.28 -0.70 17.31
C ALA A 212 15.64 0.32 16.21
N LEU A 213 15.02 1.49 16.20
CA LEU A 213 15.25 2.54 15.20
C LEU A 213 16.58 3.29 15.39
N SER A 214 17.11 3.39 16.61
CA SER A 214 18.32 4.19 16.87
C SER A 214 19.64 3.53 16.43
N ARG A 215 19.66 2.21 16.22
CA ARG A 215 20.87 1.47 15.85
C ARG A 215 20.60 0.58 14.65
N PHE A 216 21.51 0.62 13.68
CA PHE A 216 21.51 -0.33 12.57
C PHE A 216 22.04 -1.67 13.08
N SER A 217 21.15 -2.67 13.20
CA SER A 217 21.53 -4.00 13.70
C SER A 217 20.56 -5.07 13.23
N VAL A 218 21.03 -6.32 13.13
CA VAL A 218 20.19 -7.47 12.75
C VAL A 218 19.01 -7.62 13.72
N LEU A 219 19.23 -7.47 15.01
CA LEU A 219 18.17 -7.56 16.02
C LEU A 219 17.12 -6.45 15.86
N SER A 220 17.55 -5.24 15.50
CA SER A 220 16.62 -4.13 15.19
C SER A 220 15.78 -4.43 13.97
N ILE A 221 16.40 -4.94 12.90
CA ILE A 221 15.72 -5.32 11.66
C ILE A 221 14.69 -6.41 11.94
N VAL A 222 15.06 -7.47 12.67
CA VAL A 222 14.14 -8.56 13.04
C VAL A 222 12.93 -8.03 13.82
N LYS A 223 13.14 -7.12 14.78
CA LYS A 223 12.03 -6.51 15.54
C LYS A 223 11.06 -5.74 14.64
N LEU A 224 11.58 -4.91 13.73
CA LEU A 224 10.76 -4.13 12.80
C LEU A 224 10.03 -5.05 11.81
N PHE A 225 10.73 -6.05 11.29
CA PHE A 225 10.18 -7.08 10.42
C PHE A 225 9.01 -7.82 11.08
N SER A 226 9.19 -8.30 12.32
CA SER A 226 8.12 -8.98 13.05
C SER A 226 6.89 -8.09 13.23
N LEU A 227 7.07 -6.79 13.52
CA LEU A 227 5.95 -5.85 13.62
C LEU A 227 5.19 -5.70 12.30
N ILE A 228 5.90 -5.58 11.17
CA ILE A 228 5.28 -5.48 9.84
C ILE A 228 4.52 -6.77 9.53
N VAL A 229 5.15 -7.94 9.72
CA VAL A 229 4.52 -9.24 9.45
C VAL A 229 3.28 -9.45 10.31
N ILE A 230 3.32 -9.15 11.61
CA ILE A 230 2.15 -9.26 12.50
C ILE A 230 0.98 -8.41 11.96
N CYS A 231 1.25 -7.19 11.48
CA CYS A 231 0.22 -6.34 10.88
C CYS A 231 -0.28 -6.88 9.53
N TRP A 232 0.53 -7.63 8.80
CA TRP A 232 0.23 -8.11 7.45
C TRP A 232 -0.35 -9.54 7.40
N VAL A 233 -0.20 -10.34 8.46
CA VAL A 233 -0.80 -11.69 8.57
C VAL A 233 -2.30 -11.70 8.27
N PRO A 234 -3.13 -10.75 8.75
CA PRO A 234 -4.55 -10.71 8.38
C PRO A 234 -4.78 -10.68 6.86
N TRP A 235 -3.96 -9.92 6.11
CA TRP A 235 -4.05 -9.86 4.65
C TRP A 235 -3.63 -11.17 4.00
N MET A 236 -2.58 -11.82 4.50
CA MET A 236 -2.15 -13.14 4.02
C MET A 236 -3.29 -14.16 4.15
N ILE A 237 -4.02 -14.14 5.27
CA ILE A 237 -5.15 -15.04 5.53
C ILE A 237 -6.37 -14.67 4.68
N PHE A 238 -6.74 -13.39 4.59
CA PHE A 238 -7.94 -12.96 3.87
C PHE A 238 -7.81 -13.07 2.35
N LEU A 239 -6.59 -13.01 1.81
CA LEU A 239 -6.32 -13.14 0.38
C LEU A 239 -6.00 -14.59 -0.02
N TRP A 240 -6.57 -15.56 0.71
CA TRP A 240 -6.58 -16.96 0.31
C TRP A 240 -7.81 -17.28 -0.55
N PRO A 241 -7.67 -17.97 -1.70
CA PRO A 241 -6.41 -18.31 -2.37
C PRO A 241 -5.78 -17.07 -3.03
N ALA A 242 -4.48 -17.14 -3.36
CA ALA A 242 -3.76 -16.00 -3.91
C ALA A 242 -4.39 -15.49 -5.22
N ASN A 243 -4.38 -14.17 -5.39
CA ASN A 243 -4.78 -13.53 -6.64
C ASN A 243 -3.64 -13.66 -7.66
N ILE A 244 -3.95 -14.12 -8.86
CA ILE A 244 -3.00 -14.27 -9.97
C ILE A 244 -3.37 -13.31 -11.10
N ALA A 245 -2.38 -12.71 -11.74
CA ALA A 245 -2.58 -11.85 -12.92
C ALA A 245 -2.75 -12.67 -14.20
N ALA A 246 -3.30 -12.06 -15.26
CA ALA A 246 -3.47 -12.72 -16.57
C ALA A 246 -2.14 -13.23 -17.15
N ASP A 247 -1.07 -12.43 -17.07
CA ASP A 247 0.28 -12.83 -17.48
C ASP A 247 0.77 -14.06 -16.71
N THR A 248 0.52 -14.10 -15.40
CA THR A 248 0.86 -15.25 -14.53
C THR A 248 0.11 -16.50 -14.98
N VAL A 249 -1.15 -16.39 -15.41
CA VAL A 249 -1.92 -17.51 -15.96
C VAL A 249 -1.26 -18.05 -17.22
N ALA A 250 -0.84 -17.18 -18.15
CA ALA A 250 -0.12 -17.60 -19.36
C ALA A 250 1.16 -18.37 -19.01
N GLN A 251 1.98 -17.83 -18.09
CA GLN A 251 3.20 -18.47 -17.62
C GLN A 251 2.95 -19.86 -17.00
N LEU A 252 1.94 -19.97 -16.13
CA LEU A 252 1.54 -21.24 -15.52
C LEU A 252 1.05 -22.25 -16.56
N MET A 253 0.30 -21.79 -17.56
CA MET A 253 -0.21 -22.66 -18.60
C MET A 253 0.87 -23.18 -19.54
N TRP A 254 1.91 -22.38 -19.85
CA TRP A 254 3.08 -22.88 -20.57
C TRP A 254 3.72 -24.05 -19.83
N VAL A 255 3.95 -23.88 -18.52
CA VAL A 255 4.57 -24.93 -17.69
C VAL A 255 3.68 -26.17 -17.60
N LYS A 256 2.37 -26.00 -17.38
CA LYS A 256 1.45 -27.13 -17.13
C LYS A 256 1.08 -27.90 -18.38
N SER A 257 0.86 -27.20 -19.49
CA SER A 257 0.43 -27.81 -20.74
C SER A 257 1.60 -28.29 -21.60
N GLY A 258 2.81 -27.78 -21.34
CA GLY A 258 3.96 -27.94 -22.24
C GLY A 258 3.74 -27.27 -23.60
N LYS A 259 2.69 -26.46 -23.75
CA LYS A 259 2.34 -25.75 -24.97
C LYS A 259 2.58 -24.26 -24.75
N VAL A 260 3.53 -23.73 -25.51
CA VAL A 260 3.88 -22.31 -25.47
C VAL A 260 3.17 -21.58 -26.59
N TRP A 261 2.65 -20.40 -26.29
CA TRP A 261 2.11 -19.47 -27.28
C TRP A 261 2.59 -18.06 -26.94
N ASP A 262 2.64 -17.20 -27.95
CA ASP A 262 2.93 -15.78 -27.79
C ASP A 262 1.64 -15.04 -27.37
N PRO A 263 1.57 -14.40 -26.18
CA PRO A 263 0.38 -13.68 -25.72
C PRO A 263 -0.06 -12.56 -26.67
N SER A 264 0.89 -11.95 -27.39
CA SER A 264 0.62 -10.87 -28.33
C SER A 264 -0.06 -11.38 -29.62
N SER A 265 0.52 -12.37 -30.29
CA SER A 265 0.00 -12.89 -31.57
C SER A 265 -1.04 -14.01 -31.41
N HIS A 266 -1.14 -14.60 -30.22
CA HIS A 266 -1.88 -15.83 -29.95
C HIS A 266 -1.40 -17.04 -30.78
N GLU A 267 -0.22 -16.95 -31.39
CA GLU A 267 0.35 -18.04 -32.17
C GLU A 267 1.08 -19.04 -31.28
N MET A 268 0.93 -20.32 -31.63
CA MET A 268 1.65 -21.40 -30.98
C MET A 268 3.14 -21.37 -31.37
N LEU A 269 4.01 -21.60 -30.39
CA LEU A 269 5.45 -21.62 -30.56
C LEU A 269 5.96 -23.08 -30.41
N PRO A 270 5.87 -23.92 -31.46
CA PRO A 270 6.24 -25.33 -31.37
C PRO A 270 7.74 -25.50 -31.11
N GLY A 271 8.09 -26.49 -30.28
CA GLY A 271 9.49 -26.80 -29.96
C GLY A 271 10.10 -25.94 -28.84
N TYR A 272 9.34 -24.99 -28.28
CA TYR A 272 9.73 -24.21 -27.10
C TYR A 272 9.06 -24.75 -25.83
N ALA A 273 9.80 -24.71 -24.72
CA ALA A 273 9.34 -25.10 -23.39
C ALA A 273 8.71 -23.94 -22.61
N MET A 274 9.15 -22.71 -22.87
CA MET A 274 8.57 -21.48 -22.32
C MET A 274 8.88 -20.30 -23.25
N SER A 275 8.23 -19.15 -23.01
CA SER A 275 8.49 -17.90 -23.71
C SER A 275 9.00 -16.85 -22.74
N ASP A 276 10.04 -16.11 -23.16
CA ASP A 276 10.52 -14.92 -22.47
C ASP A 276 9.68 -13.68 -22.85
N HIS A 277 8.55 -13.82 -23.56
CA HIS A 277 7.60 -12.70 -23.68
C HIS A 277 7.23 -12.15 -22.29
N HIS A 278 6.97 -13.03 -21.33
CA HIS A 278 7.05 -12.71 -19.91
C HIS A 278 8.38 -13.20 -19.35
N PRO A 279 8.99 -12.50 -18.38
CA PRO A 279 10.34 -12.83 -17.93
C PRO A 279 10.46 -14.29 -17.46
N TRP A 280 11.40 -15.04 -18.05
CA TRP A 280 11.46 -16.50 -17.89
C TRP A 280 11.70 -16.94 -16.44
N LEU A 281 12.43 -16.14 -15.64
CA LEU A 281 12.71 -16.46 -14.24
C LEU A 281 11.42 -16.56 -13.42
N ASP A 282 10.47 -15.65 -13.63
CA ASP A 282 9.17 -15.69 -12.97
C ASP A 282 8.39 -16.94 -13.37
N THR A 283 8.43 -17.32 -14.66
CA THR A 283 7.79 -18.54 -15.17
C THR A 283 8.29 -19.78 -14.43
N VAL A 284 9.61 -19.89 -14.21
CA VAL A 284 10.21 -21.00 -13.48
C VAL A 284 9.79 -21.00 -12.01
N ILE A 285 9.79 -19.83 -11.35
CA ILE A 285 9.35 -19.70 -9.96
C ILE A 285 7.88 -20.12 -9.82
N TYR A 286 7.00 -19.64 -10.69
CA TYR A 286 5.58 -19.93 -10.64
C TYR A 286 5.30 -21.40 -10.91
N GLY A 287 5.96 -21.97 -11.92
CA GLY A 287 5.89 -23.40 -12.22
C GLY A 287 6.36 -24.28 -11.07
N PHE A 288 7.43 -23.89 -10.38
CA PHE A 288 7.91 -24.60 -9.18
C PHE A 288 6.85 -24.62 -8.08
N PHE A 289 6.23 -23.48 -7.77
CA PHE A 289 5.23 -23.41 -6.70
C PHE A 289 3.90 -24.07 -7.08
N ASP A 290 3.47 -23.99 -8.35
CA ASP A 290 2.33 -24.77 -8.85
C ASP A 290 2.60 -26.28 -8.71
N SER A 291 3.77 -26.75 -9.18
CA SER A 291 4.18 -28.15 -9.06
C SER A 291 4.29 -28.60 -7.59
N PHE A 292 4.85 -27.77 -6.72
CA PHE A 292 4.92 -28.04 -5.29
C PHE A 292 3.53 -28.16 -4.66
N GLY A 293 2.63 -27.23 -4.94
CA GLY A 293 1.26 -27.24 -4.43
C GLY A 293 0.47 -28.45 -4.91
N THR A 294 0.54 -28.75 -6.20
CA THR A 294 -0.18 -29.89 -6.81
C THR A 294 0.37 -31.23 -6.37
N ASN A 295 1.70 -31.43 -6.41
CA ASN A 295 2.31 -32.72 -6.14
C ASN A 295 2.42 -33.05 -4.64
N LEU A 296 2.68 -32.06 -3.77
CA LEU A 296 2.86 -32.30 -2.33
C LEU A 296 1.62 -31.98 -1.50
N LEU A 297 0.86 -30.95 -1.86
CA LEU A 297 -0.29 -30.47 -1.08
C LEU A 297 -1.65 -30.81 -1.72
N GLY A 298 -1.64 -31.42 -2.90
CA GLY A 298 -2.85 -31.77 -3.66
C GLY A 298 -3.64 -30.57 -4.19
N SER A 299 -3.08 -29.36 -4.21
CA SER A 299 -3.75 -28.15 -4.71
C SER A 299 -2.78 -27.06 -5.13
N GLU A 300 -2.93 -26.60 -6.37
CA GLU A 300 -2.26 -25.43 -6.95
C GLU A 300 -2.44 -24.17 -6.09
N ALA A 301 -3.64 -23.98 -5.53
CA ALA A 301 -3.94 -22.83 -4.70
C ALA A 301 -3.01 -22.72 -3.48
N TRP A 302 -2.63 -23.86 -2.89
CA TRP A 302 -1.68 -23.88 -1.76
C TRP A 302 -0.28 -23.49 -2.20
N GLY A 303 0.16 -23.99 -3.35
CA GLY A 303 1.46 -23.64 -3.92
C GLY A 303 1.61 -22.14 -4.18
N LEU A 304 0.65 -21.58 -4.93
CA LEU A 304 0.69 -20.16 -5.33
C LEU A 304 0.47 -19.20 -4.16
N TRP A 305 -0.30 -19.59 -3.14
CA TRP A 305 -0.42 -18.79 -1.93
C TRP A 305 0.84 -18.83 -1.06
N ILE A 306 1.53 -19.97 -0.98
CA ILE A 306 2.82 -20.04 -0.29
C ILE A 306 3.82 -19.11 -0.96
N LEU A 307 3.86 -19.08 -2.30
CA LEU A 307 4.65 -18.09 -3.04
C LEU A 307 4.27 -16.66 -2.66
N ALA A 308 2.96 -16.33 -2.68
CA ALA A 308 2.46 -15.00 -2.31
C ALA A 308 2.86 -14.59 -0.88
N VAL A 309 2.82 -15.52 0.07
CA VAL A 309 3.27 -15.31 1.45
C VAL A 309 4.77 -15.08 1.50
N LEU A 310 5.57 -15.88 0.79
CA LEU A 310 7.03 -15.76 0.77
C LEU A 310 7.49 -14.42 0.19
N GLN A 311 6.92 -13.98 -0.93
CA GLN A 311 7.24 -12.66 -1.48
C GLN A 311 6.76 -11.53 -0.55
N THR A 312 5.60 -11.67 0.09
CA THR A 312 5.10 -10.67 1.07
C THR A 312 6.02 -10.55 2.28
N VAL A 313 6.51 -11.68 2.79
CA VAL A 313 7.53 -11.74 3.84
C VAL A 313 8.83 -11.10 3.38
N GLY A 314 9.26 -11.35 2.14
CA GLY A 314 10.41 -10.69 1.54
C GLY A 314 10.27 -9.17 1.49
N VAL A 315 9.09 -8.66 1.09
CA VAL A 315 8.79 -7.22 1.04
C VAL A 315 8.81 -6.61 2.45
N ALA A 316 8.21 -7.29 3.44
CA ALA A 316 8.26 -6.86 4.83
C ALA A 316 9.70 -6.78 5.36
N ALA A 317 10.55 -7.75 5.00
CA ALA A 317 11.97 -7.74 5.37
C ALA A 317 12.72 -6.57 4.71
N ALA A 318 12.47 -6.31 3.42
CA ALA A 318 13.06 -5.18 2.71
C ALA A 318 12.69 -3.84 3.36
N PHE A 319 11.41 -3.63 3.69
CA PHE A 319 10.97 -2.42 4.41
C PHE A 319 11.60 -2.30 5.80
N ALA A 320 11.70 -3.38 6.56
CA ALA A 320 12.37 -3.36 7.87
C ALA A 320 13.84 -2.94 7.76
N ILE A 321 14.55 -3.43 6.75
CA ILE A 321 15.94 -3.06 6.46
C ILE A 321 16.02 -1.58 6.08
N ILE A 322 15.14 -1.09 5.19
CA ILE A 322 15.10 0.32 4.74
C ILE A 322 14.85 1.26 5.93
N ILE A 323 13.82 0.99 6.75
CA ILE A 323 13.48 1.82 7.92
C ILE A 323 14.67 1.87 8.89
N ASN A 324 15.30 0.71 9.16
CA ASN A 324 16.44 0.65 10.06
C ASN A 324 17.68 1.33 9.47
N TYR A 325 17.89 1.27 8.16
CA TYR A 325 18.98 1.96 7.48
C TYR A 325 18.79 3.49 7.54
N PHE A 326 17.59 3.99 7.28
CA PHE A 326 17.27 5.42 7.36
C PHE A 326 17.50 6.00 8.76
N THR A 327 17.09 5.28 9.80
CA THR A 327 17.22 5.76 11.19
C THR A 327 18.60 5.45 11.80
N GLY A 328 19.15 4.26 11.53
CA GLY A 328 20.41 3.79 12.09
C GLY A 328 21.66 4.28 11.35
N VAL A 329 21.62 4.40 10.02
CA VAL A 329 22.76 4.81 9.17
C VAL A 329 22.64 6.27 8.74
N LEU A 330 21.51 6.67 8.16
CA LEU A 330 21.30 8.08 7.74
C LEU A 330 20.97 9.02 8.90
N LYS A 331 20.78 8.49 10.11
CA LYS A 331 20.51 9.24 11.34
C LYS A 331 19.25 10.12 11.26
N LEU A 332 18.25 9.71 10.48
CA LEU A 332 16.93 10.34 10.54
C LEU A 332 16.30 10.12 11.94
N ASP A 333 15.52 11.10 12.40
CA ASP A 333 14.87 11.04 13.72
C ASP A 333 14.04 9.75 13.83
N TRP A 334 14.11 9.08 14.99
CA TRP A 334 13.34 7.86 15.27
C TRP A 334 11.83 8.09 15.11
N LYS A 335 11.35 9.33 15.29
CA LYS A 335 9.95 9.70 15.03
C LYS A 335 9.56 9.51 13.56
N PHE A 336 10.45 9.86 12.64
CA PHE A 336 10.26 9.57 11.22
C PHE A 336 10.19 8.07 10.98
N GLY A 337 11.09 7.30 11.60
CA GLY A 337 11.06 5.83 11.52
C GLY A 337 9.76 5.22 12.05
N VAL A 338 9.20 5.74 13.15
CA VAL A 338 7.90 5.31 13.66
C VAL A 338 6.78 5.65 12.68
N LEU A 339 6.73 6.88 12.18
CA LEU A 339 5.71 7.29 11.21
C LEU A 339 5.77 6.42 9.95
N PHE A 340 6.97 6.17 9.44
CA PHE A 340 7.17 5.33 8.26
C PHE A 340 6.78 3.87 8.53
N LEU A 341 7.15 3.32 9.69
CA LEU A 341 6.73 1.98 10.10
C LEU A 341 5.20 1.86 10.18
N LEU A 342 4.52 2.82 10.82
CA LEU A 342 3.06 2.83 10.93
C LEU A 342 2.40 2.93 9.55
N PHE A 343 2.92 3.77 8.67
CA PHE A 343 2.45 3.89 7.29
C PHE A 343 2.53 2.54 6.55
N ILE A 344 3.69 1.86 6.60
CA ILE A 344 3.86 0.53 5.98
C ILE A 344 2.95 -0.53 6.63
N CYS A 345 2.83 -0.54 7.96
CA CYS A 345 2.02 -1.51 8.69
C CYS A 345 0.52 -1.38 8.39
N PHE A 346 0.00 -0.15 8.30
CA PHE A 346 -1.45 0.10 8.32
C PHE A 346 -2.03 0.55 6.99
N THR A 347 -1.23 0.97 6.01
CA THR A 347 -1.74 1.26 4.66
C THR A 347 -1.97 -0.05 3.90
N PRO A 348 -3.23 -0.44 3.59
CA PRO A 348 -3.55 -1.77 3.04
C PRO A 348 -2.85 -2.11 1.72
N ILE A 349 -2.53 -1.09 0.91
CA ILE A 349 -1.97 -1.28 -0.43
C ILE A 349 -0.66 -2.08 -0.40
N PHE A 350 0.19 -1.90 0.62
CA PHE A 350 1.49 -2.60 0.67
C PHE A 350 1.31 -4.10 0.86
N ALA A 351 0.52 -4.50 1.86
CA ALA A 351 0.26 -5.92 2.14
C ALA A 351 -0.57 -6.57 1.04
N ARG A 352 -1.59 -5.87 0.52
CA ARG A 352 -2.47 -6.40 -0.52
C ARG A 352 -1.73 -6.61 -1.83
N THR A 353 -0.96 -5.62 -2.29
CA THR A 353 -0.20 -5.74 -3.55
C THR A 353 0.88 -6.81 -3.44
N ALA A 354 1.55 -6.93 -2.29
CA ALA A 354 2.56 -7.96 -2.08
C ALA A 354 1.97 -9.39 -2.08
N MET A 355 0.67 -9.57 -1.85
CA MET A 355 -0.01 -10.87 -1.90
C MET A 355 -0.53 -11.26 -3.30
N VAL A 356 -0.38 -10.41 -4.32
CA VAL A 356 -0.75 -10.75 -5.70
C VAL A 356 0.43 -11.44 -6.38
N VAL A 357 0.20 -12.60 -7.02
CA VAL A 357 1.23 -13.29 -7.80
C VAL A 357 1.26 -12.70 -9.20
N VAL A 358 2.21 -11.78 -9.38
CA VAL A 358 2.54 -11.10 -10.63
C VAL A 358 3.99 -10.68 -10.56
N LYS A 359 4.66 -10.60 -11.71
CA LYS A 359 6.09 -10.25 -11.85
C LYS A 359 6.50 -9.01 -11.04
N ASP A 360 5.64 -7.99 -10.99
CA ASP A 360 5.87 -6.77 -10.20
C ASP A 360 6.02 -7.04 -8.70
N ALA A 361 5.18 -7.92 -8.15
CA ALA A 361 5.18 -8.27 -6.74
C ALA A 361 6.35 -9.21 -6.40
N THR A 362 6.67 -10.14 -7.30
CA THR A 362 7.80 -11.07 -7.17
C THR A 362 9.14 -10.31 -7.16
N ALA A 363 9.27 -9.29 -8.02
CA ALA A 363 10.46 -8.44 -8.11
C ALA A 363 10.60 -7.44 -6.95
N LEU A 364 9.48 -7.03 -6.34
CA LEU A 364 9.42 -5.94 -5.36
C LEU A 364 10.44 -6.03 -4.20
N PRO A 365 10.64 -7.18 -3.51
CA PRO A 365 11.62 -7.24 -2.41
C PRO A 365 13.05 -6.99 -2.88
N PHE A 366 13.42 -7.50 -4.06
CA PHE A 366 14.75 -7.30 -4.65
C PHE A 366 14.94 -5.87 -5.13
N PHE A 367 13.90 -5.31 -5.76
CA PHE A 367 13.88 -3.92 -6.21
C PHE A 367 14.07 -2.94 -5.04
N LEU A 368 13.35 -3.13 -3.94
CA LEU A 368 13.46 -2.29 -2.74
C LEU A 368 14.88 -2.32 -2.16
N LEU A 369 15.51 -3.50 -2.09
CA LEU A 369 16.88 -3.62 -1.62
C LEU A 369 17.88 -3.01 -2.60
N PHE A 370 17.67 -3.17 -3.91
CA PHE A 370 18.50 -2.54 -4.94
C PHE A 370 18.49 -1.01 -4.82
N MET A 371 17.30 -0.41 -4.66
CA MET A 371 17.16 1.03 -4.44
C MET A 371 17.89 1.49 -3.16
N LEU A 372 17.81 0.72 -2.08
CA LEU A 372 18.57 0.99 -0.86
C LEU A 372 20.09 0.94 -1.08
N LEU A 373 20.58 -0.03 -1.86
CA LEU A 373 22.00 -0.14 -2.19
C LEU A 373 22.48 1.00 -3.08
N ILE A 374 21.66 1.53 -3.99
CA ILE A 374 21.97 2.76 -4.72
C ILE A 374 22.14 3.93 -3.74
N VAL A 375 21.24 4.08 -2.77
CA VAL A 375 21.34 5.13 -1.74
C VAL A 375 22.65 4.99 -0.95
N GLU A 376 23.02 3.78 -0.52
CA GLU A 376 24.30 3.52 0.16
C GLU A 376 25.50 3.80 -0.74
N TYR A 377 25.44 3.44 -2.02
CA TYR A 377 26.49 3.71 -3.00
C TYR A 377 26.71 5.21 -3.17
N VAL A 378 25.65 5.97 -3.44
CA VAL A 378 25.69 7.43 -3.59
C VAL A 378 26.16 8.10 -2.30
N ARG A 379 25.67 7.67 -1.14
CA ARG A 379 26.10 8.20 0.17
C ARG A 379 27.60 8.01 0.36
N ARG A 380 28.13 6.82 0.08
CA ARG A 380 29.58 6.56 0.18
C ARG A 380 30.39 7.46 -0.75
N LEU A 381 29.94 7.64 -1.99
CA LEU A 381 30.60 8.52 -2.95
C LEU A 381 30.59 9.99 -2.50
N ARG A 382 29.45 10.48 -1.99
CA ARG A 382 29.30 11.87 -1.50
C ARG A 382 30.11 12.15 -0.23
N GLN A 383 30.31 11.14 0.61
CA GLN A 383 31.07 11.24 1.85
C GLN A 383 32.54 10.79 1.69
N ASP A 384 33.00 10.58 0.45
CA ASP A 384 34.34 10.06 0.12
C ASP A 384 34.73 8.78 0.91
N LEU A 385 33.73 7.97 1.28
CA LEU A 385 33.91 6.68 1.93
C LEU A 385 34.27 5.59 0.89
N PRO A 386 35.04 4.57 1.28
CA PRO A 386 35.38 3.48 0.37
C PRO A 386 34.13 2.69 -0.03
N VAL A 387 33.86 2.60 -1.33
CA VAL A 387 32.90 1.64 -1.89
C VAL A 387 33.55 0.26 -1.86
N LYS A 388 32.99 -0.66 -1.06
CA LYS A 388 33.47 -2.03 -0.92
C LYS A 388 33.08 -2.86 -2.15
N ILE A 389 33.91 -3.83 -2.54
CA ILE A 389 33.61 -4.70 -3.69
C ILE A 389 32.30 -5.47 -3.51
N TRP A 390 31.99 -5.91 -2.29
CA TRP A 390 30.73 -6.60 -1.96
C TRP A 390 29.48 -5.76 -2.24
N LEU A 391 29.55 -4.44 -2.12
CA LEU A 391 28.44 -3.55 -2.47
C LEU A 391 28.23 -3.54 -4.00
N VAL A 392 29.31 -3.51 -4.77
CA VAL A 392 29.26 -3.56 -6.25
C VAL A 392 28.71 -4.91 -6.71
N ILE A 393 29.19 -6.01 -6.12
CA ILE A 393 28.68 -7.36 -6.43
C ILE A 393 27.18 -7.45 -6.10
N ALA A 394 26.76 -6.99 -4.93
CA ALA A 394 25.35 -7.02 -4.54
C ALA A 394 24.46 -6.18 -5.48
N LEU A 395 24.94 -5.02 -5.93
CA LEU A 395 24.25 -4.20 -6.94
C LEU A 395 24.12 -4.94 -8.28
N ILE A 396 25.19 -5.58 -8.77
CA ILE A 396 25.17 -6.36 -10.02
C ILE A 396 24.20 -7.54 -9.92
N VAL A 397 24.24 -8.30 -8.83
CA VAL A 397 23.36 -9.46 -8.62
C VAL A 397 21.89 -9.03 -8.55
N LEU A 398 21.56 -8.01 -7.75
CA LEU A 398 20.19 -7.52 -7.65
C LEU A 398 19.71 -6.87 -8.94
N PHE A 399 20.59 -6.20 -9.69
CA PHE A 399 20.28 -5.69 -11.02
C PHE A 399 19.83 -6.85 -11.91
N VAL A 400 20.66 -7.90 -12.07
CA VAL A 400 20.34 -9.05 -12.93
C VAL A 400 19.01 -9.68 -12.50
N ILE A 401 18.81 -9.94 -11.21
CA ILE A 401 17.54 -10.52 -10.71
C ILE A 401 16.35 -9.63 -11.07
N CYS A 402 16.43 -8.32 -10.85
CA CYS A 402 15.33 -7.41 -11.17
C CYS A 402 15.07 -7.34 -12.68
N ALA A 403 16.11 -7.34 -13.50
CA ALA A 403 15.97 -7.34 -14.96
C ALA A 403 15.34 -8.63 -15.50
N GLU A 404 15.65 -9.77 -14.89
CA GLU A 404 15.07 -11.09 -15.20
C GLU A 404 13.62 -11.27 -14.69
N MET A 405 13.11 -10.36 -13.86
CA MET A 405 11.70 -10.32 -13.42
C MET A 405 10.95 -9.14 -14.04
N ARG A 406 11.66 -8.11 -14.49
CA ARG A 406 11.08 -6.91 -15.10
C ARG A 406 12.06 -6.30 -16.08
N LYS A 407 11.83 -6.53 -17.37
CA LYS A 407 12.74 -6.13 -18.46
C LYS A 407 13.10 -4.65 -18.46
N ILE A 408 12.15 -3.78 -18.13
CA ILE A 408 12.39 -2.32 -18.03
C ILE A 408 13.45 -1.94 -16.98
N SER A 409 13.69 -2.79 -15.97
CA SER A 409 14.75 -2.57 -14.98
C SER A 409 16.13 -2.54 -15.63
N LEU A 410 16.35 -3.28 -16.72
CA LEU A 410 17.61 -3.26 -17.46
C LEU A 410 17.97 -1.84 -17.92
N GLU A 411 17.05 -1.20 -18.63
CA GLU A 411 17.23 0.11 -19.23
C GLU A 411 17.38 1.18 -18.15
N ILE A 412 16.46 1.21 -17.19
CA ILE A 412 16.44 2.21 -16.12
C ILE A 412 17.70 2.11 -15.27
N PHE A 413 18.13 0.90 -14.89
CA PHE A 413 19.29 0.73 -14.01
C PHE A 413 20.60 0.99 -14.75
N ALA A 414 20.73 0.54 -16.00
CA ALA A 414 21.89 0.85 -16.82
C ALA A 414 22.04 2.36 -17.00
N ALA A 415 20.96 3.05 -17.41
CA ALA A 415 20.94 4.50 -17.56
C ALA A 415 21.30 5.22 -16.24
N THR A 416 20.72 4.77 -15.12
CA THR A 416 21.02 5.33 -13.79
C THR A 416 22.51 5.26 -13.48
N PHE A 417 23.15 4.10 -13.66
CA PHE A 417 24.58 3.94 -13.35
C PHE A 417 25.50 4.62 -14.37
N LEU A 418 25.09 4.75 -15.64
CA LEU A 418 25.79 5.59 -16.62
C LEU A 418 25.77 7.06 -16.20
N VAL A 419 24.61 7.59 -15.81
CA VAL A 419 24.49 8.96 -15.26
C VAL A 419 25.37 9.13 -14.02
N LEU A 420 25.34 8.17 -13.08
CA LEU A 420 26.22 8.21 -11.90
C LEU A 420 27.71 8.16 -12.29
N ALA A 421 28.09 7.47 -13.36
CA ALA A 421 29.46 7.45 -13.87
C ALA A 421 29.90 8.80 -14.46
N LEU A 422 28.98 9.56 -15.05
CA LEU A 422 29.27 10.90 -15.57
C LEU A 422 29.53 11.90 -14.42
N PHE A 423 28.64 11.90 -13.42
CA PHE A 423 28.59 12.95 -12.39
C PHE A 423 29.34 12.63 -11.09
N LEU A 424 29.63 11.37 -10.77
CA LEU A 424 30.25 11.01 -9.49
C LEU A 424 31.67 10.43 -9.64
N LYS A 425 32.46 10.56 -8.57
CA LYS A 425 33.76 9.91 -8.44
C LYS A 425 33.58 8.38 -8.49
N ARG A 426 34.63 7.64 -8.92
CA ARG A 426 34.64 6.16 -9.11
C ARG A 426 33.90 5.65 -10.36
N ARG A 427 34.05 6.35 -11.48
CA ARG A 427 33.45 6.03 -12.79
C ARG A 427 33.54 4.55 -13.18
N VAL A 428 34.70 3.91 -13.00
CA VAL A 428 34.92 2.49 -13.34
C VAL A 428 33.94 1.56 -12.62
N ARG A 429 33.63 1.83 -11.34
CA ARG A 429 32.68 0.99 -10.58
C ARG A 429 31.24 1.23 -11.05
N SER A 430 30.87 2.47 -11.31
CA SER A 430 29.55 2.79 -11.86
C SER A 430 29.36 2.17 -13.24
N ILE A 431 30.37 2.26 -14.13
CA ILE A 431 30.38 1.62 -15.44
C ILE A 431 30.28 0.10 -15.29
N ALA A 432 31.02 -0.51 -14.36
CA ALA A 432 30.93 -1.94 -14.11
C ALA A 432 29.51 -2.38 -13.72
N VAL A 433 28.83 -1.62 -12.83
CA VAL A 433 27.42 -1.92 -12.47
C VAL A 433 26.46 -1.68 -13.63
N ALA A 434 26.75 -0.73 -14.53
CA ALA A 434 25.91 -0.51 -15.72
C ALA A 434 26.09 -1.60 -16.79
N VAL A 435 27.32 -2.05 -17.02
CA VAL A 435 27.68 -2.89 -18.18
C VAL A 435 27.68 -4.38 -17.87
N ILE A 436 28.17 -4.80 -16.69
CA ILE A 436 28.27 -6.24 -16.36
C ILE A 436 26.90 -6.92 -16.37
N PRO A 437 25.83 -6.37 -15.75
CA PRO A 437 24.51 -6.97 -15.83
C PRO A 437 24.00 -7.13 -17.27
N VAL A 438 24.21 -6.15 -18.13
CA VAL A 438 23.83 -6.23 -19.56
C VAL A 438 24.54 -7.41 -20.23
N ILE A 439 25.85 -7.55 -20.03
CA ILE A 439 26.62 -8.67 -20.56
C ILE A 439 26.08 -10.00 -20.03
N LEU A 440 25.83 -10.11 -18.72
CA LEU A 440 25.31 -11.32 -18.10
C LEU A 440 23.95 -11.71 -18.67
N LEU A 441 23.03 -10.76 -18.84
CA LEU A 441 21.71 -10.99 -19.42
C LEU A 441 21.82 -11.41 -20.89
N SER A 442 22.70 -10.77 -21.67
CA SER A 442 22.98 -11.19 -23.05
C SER A 442 23.53 -12.61 -23.13
N VAL A 443 24.39 -13.02 -22.19
CA VAL A 443 24.88 -14.40 -22.08
C VAL A 443 23.76 -15.36 -21.71
N ILE A 444 22.87 -14.99 -20.78
CA ILE A 444 21.69 -15.79 -20.43
C ILE A 444 20.81 -15.99 -21.68
N SER A 445 20.45 -14.93 -22.40
CA SER A 445 19.63 -15.04 -23.60
C SER A 445 20.31 -15.80 -24.73
N SER A 446 21.64 -15.70 -24.88
CA SER A 446 22.36 -16.37 -25.99
C SER A 446 22.69 -17.83 -25.71
N VAL A 447 22.81 -18.22 -24.43
CA VAL A 447 23.25 -19.56 -24.02
C VAL A 447 22.13 -20.34 -23.36
N ALA A 448 21.49 -19.77 -22.33
CA ALA A 448 20.47 -20.48 -21.56
C ALA A 448 19.18 -20.65 -22.36
N PHE A 449 18.75 -19.63 -23.14
CA PHE A 449 17.49 -19.75 -23.86
C PHE A 449 17.51 -20.85 -24.93
N PRO A 450 18.53 -20.96 -25.80
CA PRO A 450 18.59 -22.08 -26.74
C PRO A 450 18.73 -23.44 -26.02
N ALA A 451 19.54 -23.52 -24.96
CA ALA A 451 19.76 -24.77 -24.22
C ALA A 451 18.51 -25.27 -23.49
N LEU A 452 17.65 -24.36 -23.04
CA LEU A 452 16.41 -24.66 -22.31
C LEU A 452 15.16 -24.56 -23.21
N HIS A 453 15.33 -24.38 -24.51
CA HIS A 453 14.25 -24.17 -25.47
C HIS A 453 13.29 -23.05 -25.06
N ILE A 454 13.82 -21.88 -24.70
CA ILE A 454 13.06 -20.67 -24.34
C ILE A 454 12.92 -19.80 -25.58
N ALA A 455 11.69 -19.44 -25.95
CA ALA A 455 11.44 -18.49 -27.02
C ALA A 455 11.82 -17.08 -26.58
N SER A 456 12.52 -16.31 -27.42
CA SER A 456 12.83 -14.91 -27.11
C SER A 456 11.56 -14.06 -27.09
N GLY A 457 11.51 -13.05 -26.21
CA GLY A 457 10.46 -12.04 -26.27
C GLY A 457 10.43 -11.29 -27.60
N GLY A 458 9.26 -10.78 -27.98
CA GLY A 458 9.07 -10.02 -29.21
C GLY A 458 9.87 -8.72 -29.22
N ARG A 459 10.41 -8.34 -30.39
CA ARG A 459 11.18 -7.09 -30.55
C ARG A 459 10.32 -5.85 -30.30
N GLN A 460 9.02 -5.94 -30.54
CA GLN A 460 8.06 -4.88 -30.30
C GLN A 460 8.03 -4.43 -28.83
N GLU A 461 8.38 -5.31 -27.88
CA GLU A 461 8.37 -5.00 -26.45
C GLU A 461 9.37 -3.92 -26.06
N THR A 462 10.48 -3.80 -26.79
CA THR A 462 11.53 -2.79 -26.52
C THR A 462 11.18 -1.42 -27.14
N VAL A 463 10.34 -1.40 -28.18
CA VAL A 463 10.06 -0.19 -28.97
C VAL A 463 8.64 0.35 -28.80
N GLY A 464 7.76 -0.34 -28.05
CA GLY A 464 6.33 -0.01 -27.91
C GLY A 464 6.06 1.48 -27.66
N VAL A 465 6.67 2.08 -26.63
CA VAL A 465 6.47 3.51 -26.30
C VAL A 465 6.85 4.43 -27.46
N PHE A 466 7.99 4.19 -28.11
CA PHE A 466 8.44 5.00 -29.25
C PHE A 466 7.55 4.77 -30.48
N PHE A 467 7.10 3.53 -30.68
CA PHE A 467 6.19 3.15 -31.75
C PHE A 467 4.84 3.86 -31.58
N GLN A 468 4.29 3.87 -30.36
CA GLN A 468 3.04 4.58 -30.04
C GLN A 468 3.11 6.08 -30.33
N GLN A 469 4.19 6.73 -29.90
CA GLN A 469 4.40 8.15 -30.17
C GLN A 469 4.55 8.43 -31.67
N THR A 470 5.29 7.57 -32.37
CA THR A 470 5.53 7.70 -33.81
C THR A 470 4.24 7.51 -34.61
N MET A 471 3.44 6.48 -34.30
CA MET A 471 2.16 6.24 -34.96
C MET A 471 1.15 7.35 -34.68
N TYR A 472 1.12 7.87 -33.45
CA TYR A 472 0.25 9.01 -33.11
C TYR A 472 0.60 10.26 -33.94
N THR A 473 1.90 10.56 -34.10
CA THR A 473 2.36 11.66 -34.97
C THR A 473 2.05 11.38 -36.44
N ALA A 474 2.20 10.14 -36.89
CA ALA A 474 1.88 9.75 -38.27
C ALA A 474 0.42 9.99 -38.63
N VAL A 475 -0.49 9.81 -37.67
CA VAL A 475 -1.93 10.06 -37.88
C VAL A 475 -2.30 11.53 -37.74
N ASN A 476 -1.86 12.20 -36.66
CA ASN A 476 -2.35 13.55 -36.32
C ASN A 476 -1.56 14.68 -36.99
N HIS A 477 -0.33 14.40 -37.43
CA HIS A 477 0.57 15.39 -37.99
C HIS A 477 1.21 14.88 -39.29
N GLU A 478 0.45 14.16 -40.10
CA GLU A 478 0.93 13.58 -41.36
C GLU A 478 1.62 14.63 -42.25
N GLU A 479 1.05 15.83 -42.34
CA GLU A 479 1.59 16.96 -43.12
C GLU A 479 2.99 17.40 -42.67
N SER A 480 3.36 17.15 -41.41
CA SER A 480 4.68 17.49 -40.86
C SER A 480 5.78 16.46 -41.22
N LEU A 481 5.39 15.30 -41.73
CA LEU A 481 6.32 14.21 -42.03
C LEU A 481 6.86 14.28 -43.46
N SER A 482 8.19 14.23 -43.58
CA SER A 482 8.86 14.14 -44.88
C SER A 482 8.55 12.81 -45.58
N SER A 483 8.79 12.75 -46.89
CA SER A 483 8.65 11.50 -47.66
C SER A 483 9.54 10.38 -47.12
N ASN A 484 10.73 10.73 -46.61
CA ASN A 484 11.66 9.78 -46.01
C ASN A 484 11.13 9.25 -44.67
N ASP A 485 10.61 10.12 -43.79
CA ASP A 485 10.06 9.71 -42.50
C ASP A 485 8.85 8.77 -42.68
N ARG A 486 7.98 9.08 -43.65
CA ARG A 486 6.85 8.20 -44.01
C ARG A 486 7.32 6.83 -44.48
N ALA A 487 8.38 6.76 -45.27
CA ALA A 487 8.93 5.48 -45.73
C ALA A 487 9.46 4.65 -44.56
N ILE A 488 10.14 5.27 -43.58
CA ILE A 488 10.63 4.60 -42.37
C ILE A 488 9.46 4.11 -41.52
N ILE A 489 8.46 4.96 -41.29
CA ILE A 489 7.24 4.63 -40.52
C ILE A 489 6.51 3.44 -41.16
N ASN A 490 6.31 3.47 -42.47
CA ASN A 490 5.64 2.39 -43.21
C ASN A 490 6.45 1.08 -43.23
N ALA A 491 7.78 1.14 -43.08
CA ALA A 491 8.59 -0.07 -42.99
C ALA A 491 8.36 -0.84 -41.67
N VAL A 492 8.03 -0.11 -40.59
CA VAL A 492 7.81 -0.67 -39.25
C VAL A 492 6.34 -0.82 -38.87
N ASN A 493 5.41 -0.31 -39.68
CA ASN A 493 3.97 -0.32 -39.42
C ASN A 493 3.20 -1.13 -40.47
N THR A 494 2.35 -2.06 -40.02
CA THR A 494 1.48 -2.89 -40.88
C THR A 494 0.05 -2.38 -40.94
N CYS A 495 -0.37 -1.49 -40.03
CA CYS A 495 -1.73 -0.98 -39.96
C CYS A 495 -1.98 0.19 -40.93
N SER A 496 -3.20 0.29 -41.45
CA SER A 496 -3.63 1.45 -42.23
C SER A 496 -3.87 2.67 -41.34
N THR A 497 -3.90 3.88 -41.93
CA THR A 497 -4.23 5.11 -41.19
C THR A 497 -5.60 5.02 -40.51
N SER A 498 -6.59 4.37 -41.14
CA SER A 498 -7.91 4.13 -40.53
C SER A 498 -7.82 3.21 -39.30
N ASP A 499 -7.04 2.14 -39.36
CA ASP A 499 -6.86 1.25 -38.22
C ASP A 499 -6.21 1.99 -37.04
N LEU A 500 -5.23 2.86 -37.32
CA LEU A 500 -4.57 3.67 -36.30
C LEU A 500 -5.52 4.72 -35.69
N VAL A 501 -6.34 5.38 -36.51
CA VAL A 501 -7.37 6.33 -36.05
C VAL A 501 -8.35 5.65 -35.08
N ASP A 502 -8.77 4.43 -35.40
CA ASP A 502 -9.66 3.62 -34.57
C ASP A 502 -8.98 3.18 -33.26
N ILE A 503 -7.72 2.73 -33.33
CA ILE A 503 -6.94 2.31 -32.14
C ILE A 503 -6.71 3.46 -31.18
N PHE A 504 -6.36 4.64 -31.69
CA PHE A 504 -6.21 5.86 -30.90
C PHE A 504 -7.54 6.50 -30.49
N ALA A 505 -8.68 5.94 -30.94
CA ALA A 505 -10.02 6.45 -30.67
C ALA A 505 -10.21 7.95 -30.98
N LEU A 506 -9.51 8.46 -32.00
CA LEU A 506 -9.47 9.91 -32.30
C LEU A 506 -10.84 10.48 -32.75
N GLN A 507 -11.83 9.62 -33.00
CA GLN A 507 -13.19 9.98 -33.43
C GLN A 507 -14.25 9.86 -32.33
N ASP A 508 -13.92 9.34 -31.14
CA ASP A 508 -14.85 9.16 -30.03
C ASP A 508 -14.24 9.74 -28.75
N ASP A 509 -14.68 10.94 -28.37
CA ASP A 509 -14.24 11.69 -27.19
C ASP A 509 -14.53 11.00 -25.86
N LYS A 510 -15.25 9.87 -25.89
CA LYS A 510 -15.62 9.05 -24.72
C LYS A 510 -14.86 7.73 -24.63
N ARG A 511 -14.03 7.37 -25.60
CA ARG A 511 -13.18 6.17 -25.54
C ARG A 511 -11.78 6.53 -25.08
N GLU A 512 -11.28 5.78 -24.09
CA GLU A 512 -9.86 5.85 -23.73
C GLU A 512 -9.01 5.29 -24.89
N ILE A 513 -7.85 5.92 -25.13
CA ILE A 513 -6.82 5.40 -26.03
C ILE A 513 -6.50 3.97 -25.58
N ASN A 514 -6.59 3.00 -26.49
CA ASN A 514 -6.25 1.61 -26.17
C ASN A 514 -4.80 1.49 -25.67
N SER A 515 -4.51 0.42 -24.92
CA SER A 515 -3.16 0.18 -24.38
C SER A 515 -2.11 0.12 -25.50
N ASP A 516 -0.87 0.48 -25.16
CA ASP A 516 0.30 0.33 -26.05
C ASP A 516 0.38 -1.10 -26.65
N ASP A 517 -0.02 -2.11 -25.88
CA ASP A 517 -0.07 -3.50 -26.32
C ASP A 517 -0.96 -3.69 -27.55
N ALA A 518 -2.15 -3.08 -27.58
CA ALA A 518 -3.07 -3.22 -28.71
C ALA A 518 -2.49 -2.65 -30.02
N LEU A 519 -1.70 -1.58 -29.92
CA LEU A 519 -1.07 -0.96 -31.07
C LEU A 519 0.17 -1.75 -31.51
N LYS A 520 1.11 -2.02 -30.59
CA LYS A 520 2.36 -2.69 -30.94
C LYS A 520 2.13 -4.13 -31.38
N ASP A 521 1.15 -4.84 -30.82
CA ASP A 521 0.91 -6.25 -31.16
C ASP A 521 0.24 -6.43 -32.52
N ARG A 522 -0.59 -5.47 -32.94
CA ARG A 522 -1.31 -5.51 -34.21
C ARG A 522 -0.57 -4.84 -35.36
N CYS A 523 0.09 -3.72 -35.06
CA CYS A 523 0.59 -2.80 -36.07
C CYS A 523 2.11 -2.84 -36.24
N PHE A 524 2.87 -3.40 -35.30
CA PHE A 524 4.31 -3.47 -35.48
C PHE A 524 4.70 -4.56 -36.49
N ASN A 525 5.46 -4.19 -37.52
CA ASN A 525 6.06 -5.15 -38.44
C ASN A 525 7.19 -5.90 -37.73
N ARG A 526 6.93 -7.15 -37.35
CA ARG A 526 7.87 -8.01 -36.61
C ARG A 526 9.12 -8.38 -37.42
N ASP A 527 9.05 -8.30 -38.75
CA ASP A 527 10.16 -8.55 -39.66
C ASP A 527 11.01 -7.31 -39.95
N ALA A 528 10.62 -6.14 -39.40
CA ALA A 528 11.39 -4.92 -39.56
C ALA A 528 12.76 -5.04 -38.89
N SER A 529 13.80 -4.66 -39.63
CA SER A 529 15.21 -4.75 -39.26
C SER A 529 15.70 -3.53 -38.49
#